data_AF-F2AM73-F1
#
_entry.id   AF-F2AM73-F1
#
_cell.length_a   1.000
_cell.length_b   1.000
_cell.length_c   1.000
_cell.angle_alpha   90.00
_cell.angle_beta   90.00
_cell.angle_gamma   90.00
#
_symmetry.space_group_name_H-M   'P 1'
#
loop_
_entity.id
_entity.type
_entity.pdbx_description
1 polymer ?
#
loop_
_entity_poly.entity_id
_entity_poly.type
_entity_poly.pdbx_seq_one_letter_code
_entity_poly.pdbx_strand_id
1 'polypeptide(L)'
;MVQAAFLQGGVVKTFRCAAETYTSMTPSPYDFAELLCVFPDIRDTLHTASSRRFDPIDFARHGFALNAPADSWGDNHRRFIDDRCVGELSDDSLADHESAAPAWRAFACLALGCLLGLYQTERIIGLQFEAADAQLAGFMFLHSPVFETF
;
A
#
# COMPACT_ATOMS: atom_id res chain seq x y z
N MET A 1 34.04 -5.96 -11.52
CA MET A 1 33.62 -7.34 -11.19
C MET A 1 32.44 -7.21 -10.25
N VAL A 2 31.19 -7.51 -10.58
CA VAL A 2 30.58 -8.23 -11.71
C VAL A 2 29.35 -7.43 -12.17
N GLN A 3 29.20 -7.34 -13.49
CA GLN A 3 28.02 -6.87 -14.22
C GLN A 3 26.85 -7.83 -14.01
N ALA A 4 25.66 -7.30 -13.76
CA ALA A 4 24.42 -7.92 -14.19
C ALA A 4 23.52 -6.82 -14.74
N ALA A 5 23.63 -6.60 -16.05
CA ALA A 5 22.66 -5.83 -16.82
C ALA A 5 21.58 -6.80 -17.28
N PHE A 6 20.34 -6.57 -16.85
CA PHE A 6 19.15 -7.04 -17.55
C PHE A 6 18.43 -5.81 -18.10
N LEU A 7 18.52 -5.66 -19.41
CA LEU A 7 17.73 -4.74 -20.22
C LEU A 7 16.50 -5.51 -20.72
N GLN A 8 15.32 -5.18 -20.22
CA GLN A 8 14.11 -5.21 -21.04
C GLN A 8 13.34 -3.92 -20.81
N GLY A 9 12.94 -3.30 -21.93
CA GLY A 9 12.55 -1.92 -22.01
C GLY A 9 11.28 -1.59 -21.26
N GLY A 10 11.37 -0.57 -20.41
CA GLY A 10 10.25 0.17 -19.87
C GLY A 10 10.81 1.55 -19.54
N VAL A 11 10.26 2.58 -20.15
CA VAL A 11 10.62 3.97 -19.85
C VAL A 11 10.36 4.16 -18.35
N VAL A 12 11.42 4.25 -17.55
CA VAL A 12 11.31 4.70 -16.16
C VAL A 12 10.96 6.18 -16.25
N LYS A 13 9.67 6.50 -16.32
CA LYS A 13 9.18 7.85 -16.07
C LYS A 13 9.31 8.06 -14.57
N THR A 14 10.43 8.64 -14.16
CA THR A 14 10.61 9.13 -12.80
C THR A 14 9.67 10.32 -12.62
N PHE A 15 8.43 10.06 -12.21
CA PHE A 15 7.56 11.11 -11.70
C PHE A 15 8.08 11.47 -10.31
N ARG A 16 8.80 12.60 -10.23
CA ARG A 16 9.07 13.25 -8.95
C ARG A 16 7.73 13.71 -8.39
N CYS A 17 7.16 12.96 -7.46
CA CYS A 17 6.27 13.56 -6.47
C CYS A 17 7.09 14.65 -5.78
N ALA A 18 6.62 15.89 -5.82
CA ALA A 18 7.17 16.94 -5.00
C ALA A 18 6.80 16.62 -3.53
N ALA A 19 7.59 15.76 -2.89
CA ALA A 19 7.55 15.59 -1.45
C ALA A 19 7.98 16.92 -0.84
N GLU A 20 7.01 17.66 -0.29
CA GLU A 20 7.28 18.87 0.45
C GLU A 20 8.18 18.52 1.64
N THR A 21 9.34 19.16 1.65
CA THR A 21 10.41 19.01 2.63
C THR A 21 9.88 19.24 4.05
N TYR A 22 9.78 18.18 4.86
CA TYR A 22 9.62 18.31 6.31
C TYR A 22 10.79 17.67 7.06
N THR A 23 11.16 18.38 8.11
CA THR A 23 12.42 18.42 8.84
C THR A 23 12.73 17.13 9.61
N SER A 24 13.95 16.61 9.46
CA SER A 24 14.74 15.81 10.43
C SER A 24 13.97 15.15 11.59
N MET A 25 13.22 14.09 11.30
CA MET A 25 12.99 12.98 12.23
C MET A 25 13.55 11.75 11.55
N THR A 26 14.17 10.84 12.32
CA THR A 26 14.66 9.55 11.81
C THR A 26 13.67 8.98 10.79
N PRO A 27 14.11 8.65 9.55
CA PRO A 27 13.19 8.24 8.50
C PRO A 27 12.33 7.11 9.03
N SER A 28 11.01 7.34 9.09
CA SER A 28 10.07 6.31 9.48
C SER A 28 10.28 5.14 8.52
N PRO A 29 10.41 3.90 9.01
CA PRO A 29 10.58 2.74 8.14
C PRO A 29 9.35 2.48 7.26
N TYR A 30 8.23 3.17 7.53
CA TYR A 30 7.03 3.24 6.69
C TYR A 30 6.78 4.70 6.29
N ASP A 31 6.65 4.96 4.98
CA ASP A 31 6.28 6.24 4.41
C ASP A 31 5.06 6.06 3.47
N PHE A 32 3.89 6.48 3.95
CA PHE A 32 2.66 6.40 3.18
C PHE A 32 2.62 7.41 2.03
N ALA A 33 3.41 8.50 2.07
CA ALA A 33 3.46 9.48 0.98
C ALA A 33 4.21 8.91 -0.24
N GLU A 34 5.32 8.20 -0.01
CA GLU A 34 6.01 7.46 -1.07
C GLU A 34 5.08 6.40 -1.67
N LEU A 35 4.37 5.65 -0.83
CA LEU A 35 3.43 4.63 -1.28
C LEU A 35 2.26 5.23 -2.08
N LEU A 36 1.73 6.39 -1.66
CA LEU A 36 0.65 7.09 -2.37
C LEU A 36 1.11 7.61 -3.72
N CYS A 37 2.37 8.05 -3.84
CA CYS A 37 2.93 8.47 -5.12
C CYS A 37 2.93 7.35 -6.17
N VAL A 38 3.30 6.13 -5.78
CA VAL A 38 3.42 4.99 -6.70
C VAL A 38 2.13 4.19 -6.84
N PHE A 39 1.11 4.51 -6.03
CA PHE A 39 -0.17 3.81 -6.02
C PHE A 39 -0.87 3.72 -7.39
N PRO A 40 -0.92 4.79 -8.23
CA PRO A 40 -1.60 4.71 -9.52
C PRO A 40 -1.00 3.64 -10.44
N ASP A 41 0.33 3.58 -10.48
CA ASP A 41 1.07 2.61 -11.31
C ASP A 41 0.84 1.18 -10.81
N ILE A 42 0.84 0.97 -9.50
CA ILE A 42 0.55 -0.34 -8.87
C ILE A 42 -0.89 -0.76 -9.20
N ARG A 43 -1.84 0.15 -9.02
CA ARG A 43 -3.26 -0.08 -9.27
C ARG A 43 -3.50 -0.48 -10.73
N ASP A 44 -2.94 0.25 -11.68
CA ASP A 44 -3.10 -0.04 -13.11
C ASP A 44 -2.44 -1.37 -13.50
N THR A 45 -1.29 -1.69 -12.89
CA THR A 45 -0.61 -2.97 -13.07
C THR A 45 -1.46 -4.13 -12.58
N LEU A 46 -2.00 -4.03 -11.36
CA LEU A 46 -2.84 -5.08 -10.78
C LEU A 46 -4.19 -5.22 -11.51
N HIS A 47 -4.78 -4.11 -11.97
CA HIS A 47 -5.97 -4.14 -12.82
C HIS A 47 -5.72 -4.84 -14.15
N THR A 48 -4.57 -4.61 -14.79
CA THR A 48 -4.25 -5.23 -16.08
C THR A 48 -3.92 -6.71 -15.93
N ALA A 49 -3.26 -7.08 -14.83
CA ALA A 49 -2.88 -8.46 -14.53
C ALA A 49 -4.09 -9.31 -14.09
N SER A 50 -5.03 -8.73 -13.35
CA SER A 50 -6.25 -9.41 -12.93
C SER A 50 -7.31 -9.33 -14.02
N SER A 51 -7.55 -10.43 -14.72
CA SER A 51 -8.76 -10.60 -15.56
C SER A 51 -10.06 -10.69 -14.73
N ARG A 52 -9.99 -10.39 -13.43
CA ARG A 52 -11.03 -10.51 -12.43
C ARG A 52 -11.30 -9.17 -11.77
N ARG A 53 -12.40 -9.13 -11.02
CA ARG A 53 -12.80 -8.02 -10.15
C ARG A 53 -11.65 -7.63 -9.23
N PHE A 54 -11.56 -6.33 -8.95
CA PHE A 54 -10.63 -5.72 -8.00
C PHE A 54 -10.61 -6.46 -6.66
N ASP A 55 -9.51 -7.16 -6.35
CA ASP A 55 -9.36 -7.94 -5.13
C ASP A 55 -8.44 -7.21 -4.14
N PRO A 56 -8.95 -6.79 -2.96
CA PRO A 56 -8.14 -6.15 -1.92
C PRO A 56 -6.91 -6.96 -1.49
N ILE A 57 -6.98 -8.30 -1.59
CA ILE A 57 -5.87 -9.19 -1.23
C ILE A 57 -4.69 -9.02 -2.20
N ASP A 58 -4.93 -8.76 -3.49
CA ASP A 58 -3.86 -8.57 -4.45
C ASP A 58 -3.03 -7.31 -4.13
N PHE A 59 -3.70 -6.23 -3.69
CA PHE A 59 -3.04 -5.01 -3.22
C PHE A 59 -2.23 -5.26 -1.96
N ALA A 60 -2.79 -5.96 -0.97
CA ALA A 60 -2.05 -6.26 0.25
C ALA A 60 -0.84 -7.16 0.01
N ARG A 61 -0.97 -8.17 -0.87
CA ARG A 61 0.16 -9.03 -1.27
C ARG A 61 1.24 -8.24 -1.98
N HIS A 62 0.85 -7.31 -2.87
CA HIS A 62 1.80 -6.44 -3.55
C HIS A 62 2.55 -5.56 -2.54
N GLY A 63 1.83 -4.93 -1.61
CA GLY A 63 2.42 -4.09 -0.57
C GLY A 63 3.38 -4.87 0.33
N PHE A 64 3.00 -6.08 0.72
CA PHE A 64 3.85 -6.98 1.51
C PHE A 64 5.15 -7.33 0.77
N ALA A 65 5.05 -7.61 -0.53
CA ALA A 65 6.18 -7.97 -1.37
C ALA A 65 7.21 -6.82 -1.55
N LEU A 66 6.86 -5.59 -1.21
CA LEU A 66 7.81 -4.46 -1.21
C LEU A 66 8.89 -4.61 -0.12
N ASN A 67 8.60 -5.35 0.95
CA ASN A 67 9.47 -5.46 2.11
C ASN A 67 9.80 -6.90 2.53
N ALA A 68 9.02 -7.88 2.09
CA ALA A 68 9.21 -9.30 2.42
C ALA A 68 9.13 -10.19 1.17
N PRO A 69 9.74 -11.39 1.18
CA PRO A 69 9.60 -12.35 0.09
C PRO A 69 8.12 -12.72 -0.16
N ALA A 70 7.65 -12.68 -1.40
CA ALA A 70 6.23 -12.89 -1.72
C ALA A 70 5.71 -14.30 -1.34
N ASP A 71 6.60 -15.29 -1.28
CA ASP A 71 6.32 -16.67 -0.84
C ASP A 71 6.14 -16.81 0.67
N SER A 72 6.57 -15.82 1.46
CA SER A 72 6.30 -15.74 2.90
C SER A 72 4.89 -15.21 3.24
N TRP A 73 4.12 -14.81 2.24
CA TRP A 73 2.71 -14.48 2.42
C TRP A 73 1.90 -15.74 2.74
N GLY A 74 1.28 -15.78 3.92
CA GLY A 74 0.47 -16.92 4.39
C GLY A 74 -0.92 -16.54 4.87
N ASP A 75 -1.64 -17.53 5.41
CA ASP A 75 -3.04 -17.42 5.82
C ASP A 75 -3.27 -16.38 6.91
N ASN A 76 -2.32 -16.16 7.82
CA ASN A 76 -2.44 -15.15 8.87
C ASN A 76 -2.48 -13.72 8.30
N HIS A 77 -1.65 -13.42 7.29
CA HIS A 77 -1.66 -12.12 6.62
C HIS A 77 -2.96 -11.91 5.85
N ARG A 78 -3.40 -12.95 5.13
CA ARG A 78 -4.68 -12.91 4.42
C ARG A 78 -5.84 -12.67 5.38
N ARG A 79 -5.92 -13.43 6.48
CA ARG A 79 -6.97 -13.29 7.48
C ARG A 79 -7.01 -11.90 8.08
N PHE A 80 -5.84 -11.33 8.40
CA PHE A 80 -5.77 -9.95 8.88
C PHE A 80 -6.45 -8.99 7.89
N ILE A 81 -6.11 -9.06 6.60
CA ILE A 81 -6.72 -8.16 5.59
C ILE A 81 -8.21 -8.44 5.39
N ASP A 82 -8.62 -9.71 5.37
CA ASP A 82 -10.03 -10.11 5.26
C ASP A 82 -10.84 -9.52 6.44
N ASP A 83 -10.34 -9.62 7.68
CA ASP A 83 -10.98 -9.06 8.87
C ASP A 83 -11.12 -7.52 8.77
N ARG A 84 -10.12 -6.82 8.22
CA ARG A 84 -10.20 -5.36 7.97
C ARG A 84 -11.23 -5.03 6.87
N CYS A 85 -11.30 -5.84 5.81
CA CYS A 85 -12.26 -5.67 4.71
C CYS A 85 -13.71 -5.94 5.11
N VAL A 86 -13.94 -6.83 6.08
CA VAL A 86 -15.28 -7.05 6.64
C VAL A 86 -15.65 -5.98 7.67
N GLY A 87 -14.67 -5.38 8.33
CA GLY A 87 -14.85 -4.29 9.29
C GLY A 87 -14.73 -2.91 8.63
N GLU A 88 -13.68 -2.18 9.00
CA GLU A 88 -13.51 -0.74 8.71
C GLU A 88 -13.33 -0.41 7.22
N LEU A 89 -12.95 -1.39 6.39
CA LEU A 89 -12.83 -1.22 4.94
C LEU A 89 -14.02 -1.81 4.18
N SER A 90 -15.11 -2.17 4.87
CA SER A 90 -16.33 -2.68 4.24
C SER A 90 -17.03 -1.65 3.36
N ASP A 91 -17.96 -2.09 2.51
CA ASP A 91 -18.75 -1.16 1.68
C ASP A 91 -19.59 -0.21 2.54
N ASP A 92 -20.13 -0.69 3.66
CA ASP A 92 -20.92 0.13 4.59
C ASP A 92 -20.06 1.17 5.30
N SER A 93 -18.86 0.80 5.76
CA SER A 93 -17.94 1.74 6.42
C SER A 93 -17.39 2.80 5.46
N LEU A 94 -17.31 2.50 4.17
CA LEU A 94 -16.79 3.41 3.16
C LEU A 94 -17.89 4.11 2.33
N ALA A 95 -19.16 3.99 2.73
CA ALA A 95 -20.29 4.52 1.97
C ALA A 95 -20.18 6.04 1.72
N ASP A 96 -19.64 6.78 2.69
CA ASP A 96 -19.43 8.24 2.61
C ASP A 96 -18.35 8.64 1.60
N HIS A 97 -17.54 7.68 1.11
CA HIS A 97 -16.50 7.91 0.10
C HIS A 97 -16.99 7.64 -1.34
N GLU A 98 -18.25 7.24 -1.53
CA GLU A 98 -18.91 7.06 -2.83
C GLU A 98 -18.01 6.37 -3.89
N SER A 99 -17.69 7.06 -4.98
CA SER A 99 -16.87 6.54 -6.08
C SER A 99 -15.40 6.35 -5.72
N ALA A 100 -14.90 7.00 -4.66
CA ALA A 100 -13.53 6.87 -4.17
C ALA A 100 -13.34 5.64 -3.25
N ALA A 101 -14.42 5.03 -2.77
CA ALA A 101 -14.38 3.89 -1.85
C ALA A 101 -13.48 2.71 -2.35
N PRO A 102 -13.50 2.31 -3.65
CA PRO A 102 -12.59 1.29 -4.15
C PRO A 102 -11.11 1.70 -4.07
N ALA A 103 -10.78 2.94 -4.44
CA ALA A 103 -9.41 3.45 -4.38
C ALA A 103 -8.92 3.55 -2.93
N TRP A 104 -9.79 4.01 -2.02
CA TRP A 104 -9.55 4.00 -0.57
C TRP A 104 -9.21 2.60 -0.07
N ARG A 105 -10.07 1.62 -0.36
CA ARG A 105 -9.88 0.23 0.06
C ARG A 105 -8.57 -0.35 -0.46
N ALA A 106 -8.26 -0.16 -1.74
CA ALA A 106 -7.03 -0.69 -2.31
C ALA A 106 -5.79 -0.06 -1.72
N PHE A 107 -5.78 1.26 -1.53
CA PHE A 107 -4.65 1.92 -0.91
C PHE A 107 -4.47 1.48 0.54
N ALA A 108 -5.55 1.39 1.32
CA ALA A 108 -5.50 0.87 2.68
C ALA A 108 -4.92 -0.55 2.72
N CYS A 109 -5.38 -1.44 1.83
CA CYS A 109 -4.87 -2.80 1.76
C CYS A 109 -3.40 -2.86 1.33
N LEU A 110 -2.99 -2.03 0.36
CA LEU A 110 -1.59 -1.89 -0.05
C LEU A 110 -0.70 -1.43 1.12
N ALA A 111 -1.15 -0.41 1.85
CA ALA A 111 -0.44 0.13 3.01
C ALA A 111 -0.34 -0.89 4.14
N LEU A 112 -1.43 -1.56 4.50
CA LEU A 112 -1.44 -2.64 5.50
C LEU A 112 -0.53 -3.80 5.09
N GLY A 113 -0.55 -4.18 3.81
CA GLY A 113 0.38 -5.15 3.25
C GLY A 113 1.83 -4.75 3.46
N CYS A 114 2.18 -3.50 3.14
CA CYS A 114 3.51 -2.93 3.35
C CYS A 114 3.94 -3.02 4.83
N LEU A 115 3.06 -2.65 5.76
CA LEU A 115 3.31 -2.76 7.20
C LEU A 115 3.53 -4.21 7.63
N LEU A 116 2.72 -5.15 7.14
CA LEU A 116 2.90 -6.58 7.42
C LEU A 116 4.26 -7.10 6.92
N GLY A 117 4.71 -6.67 5.75
CA GLY A 117 6.01 -7.04 5.21
C GLY A 117 7.18 -6.48 6.04
N LEU A 118 7.07 -5.23 6.50
CA LEU A 118 8.02 -4.62 7.42
C LEU A 118 8.06 -5.33 8.77
N TYR A 119 6.90 -5.73 9.30
CA TYR A 119 6.81 -6.44 10.57
C TYR A 119 7.37 -7.86 10.47
N GLN A 120 7.05 -8.59 9.38
CA GLN A 120 7.56 -9.93 9.10
C GLN A 120 9.09 -9.99 8.98
N THR A 121 9.71 -8.90 8.52
CA THR A 121 11.16 -8.76 8.39
C THR A 121 11.82 -8.07 9.58
N GLU A 122 11.07 -7.86 10.67
CA GLU A 122 11.53 -7.24 11.92
C GLU A 122 12.10 -5.81 11.73
N ARG A 123 11.76 -5.13 10.63
CA ARG A 123 12.12 -3.72 10.38
C ARG A 123 11.29 -2.76 11.21
N ILE A 124 10.11 -3.19 11.63
CA ILE A 124 9.27 -2.54 12.62
C ILE A 124 8.86 -3.52 13.72
N ILE A 125 8.73 -3.02 14.93
CA ILE A 125 8.20 -3.79 16.06
C ILE A 125 6.67 -3.60 16.20
N GLY A 126 6.02 -4.40 17.04
CA GLY A 126 4.56 -4.37 17.22
C GLY A 126 4.01 -2.97 17.54
N LEU A 127 4.64 -2.25 18.46
CA LEU A 127 4.23 -0.88 18.80
C LEU A 127 4.29 0.09 17.61
N GLN A 128 5.29 -0.07 16.73
CA GLN A 128 5.43 0.76 15.54
C GLN A 128 4.39 0.38 14.47
N PHE A 129 4.09 -0.92 14.33
CA PHE A 129 3.02 -1.40 13.46
C PHE A 129 1.67 -0.83 13.90
N GLU A 130 1.33 -0.93 15.20
CA GLU A 130 0.07 -0.40 15.75
C GLU A 130 -0.03 1.11 15.57
N ALA A 131 1.07 1.84 15.81
CA ALA A 131 1.10 3.29 15.59
C ALA A 131 0.90 3.65 14.11
N ALA A 132 1.51 2.91 13.18
CA ALA A 132 1.38 3.14 11.74
C ALA A 132 -0.06 2.84 11.24
N ASP A 133 -0.65 1.73 11.68
CA ASP A 133 -2.04 1.37 11.36
C ASP A 133 -3.01 2.43 11.88
N ALA A 134 -2.85 2.88 13.13
CA ALA A 134 -3.66 3.95 13.71
C ALA A 134 -3.53 5.29 12.95
N GLN A 135 -2.37 5.56 12.35
CA GLN A 135 -2.12 6.77 11.54
C GLN A 135 -2.68 6.68 10.12
N LEU A 136 -2.89 5.48 9.59
CA LEU A 136 -3.26 5.26 8.19
C LEU A 136 -4.58 5.96 7.82
N ALA A 137 -5.62 5.81 8.65
CA ALA A 137 -6.91 6.46 8.40
C ALA A 137 -6.80 7.99 8.38
N GLY A 138 -6.04 8.57 9.32
CA GLY A 138 -5.79 10.01 9.36
C GLY A 138 -5.01 10.51 8.15
N PHE A 139 -4.01 9.75 7.71
CA PHE A 139 -3.27 10.03 6.48
C PHE A 139 -4.18 10.00 5.25
N MET A 140 -4.98 8.94 5.09
CA MET A 140 -5.90 8.81 3.96
C MET A 140 -6.93 9.94 3.92
N PHE A 141 -7.46 10.33 5.08
CA PHE A 141 -8.40 11.44 5.18
C PHE A 141 -7.77 12.77 4.74
N LEU A 142 -6.54 13.07 5.18
CA LEU A 142 -5.81 14.28 4.77
C LEU A 142 -5.59 14.35 3.25
N HIS A 143 -5.44 13.18 2.61
CA HIS A 143 -5.23 13.04 1.18
C HIS A 143 -6.50 12.63 0.40
N SER A 144 -7.69 12.73 1.00
CA SER A 144 -8.97 12.32 0.39
C SER A 144 -9.17 12.81 -1.05
N PRO A 145 -8.87 14.08 -1.41
CA PRO A 145 -9.06 14.57 -2.77
C PRO A 145 -8.24 13.82 -3.83
N VAL A 146 -7.11 13.22 -3.43
CA VAL A 146 -6.27 12.43 -4.35
C VAL A 146 -6.99 11.14 -4.76
N PHE A 147 -7.72 10.52 -3.83
CA PHE A 147 -8.42 9.27 -4.11
C PHE A 147 -9.65 9.42 -5.01
N GLU A 148 -10.23 10.62 -5.08
CA GLU A 148 -11.31 10.93 -6.03
C GLU A 148 -10.82 10.99 -7.49
N THR A 149 -9.50 11.12 -7.69
CA THR A 149 -8.89 11.17 -9.04
C THR A 149 -8.58 9.79 -9.62
N PHE A 150 -8.78 8.74 -8.83
CA PHE A 150 -8.41 7.36 -9.16
C PHE A 150 -9.58 6.58 -9.74
#